data_AF-A0A538DRV3-F1
#
_entry.id   AF-A0A538DRV3-F1
#
_cell.length_a   1.000
_cell.length_b   1.000
_cell.length_c   1.000
_cell.angle_alpha   90.00
_cell.angle_beta   90.00
_cell.angle_gamma   90.00
#
_symmetry.space_group_name_H-M   'P 1'
#
loop_
_entity.id
_entity.type
_entity.pdbx_description
1 polymer ?
#
loop_
_entity_poly.entity_id
_entity_poly.type
_entity_poly.pdbx_seq_one_letter_code
_entity_poly.pdbx_strand_id
1 'polypeptide(L)'
;YAGAVMVMFLFVIAYIGPRQESPWAGGPSWQAVGAVLAAGALMVEIIVVIGLKASGSLAHSAHIGAAFGSPSEIGRLFLTDHLLAFEVTSIILLVAAIGGVILGEHARREVPGARALRARGSRSGP
;
A
#
# COMPACT_ATOMS: atom_id res chain seq x y z
N TYR A 1 5.20 -5.26 -6.58
CA TYR A 1 4.13 -4.26 -6.46
C TYR A 1 2.92 -4.59 -7.34
N ALA A 2 3.07 -4.63 -8.67
CA ALA A 2 1.95 -4.86 -9.60
C ALA A 2 1.22 -6.21 -9.42
N GLY A 3 1.91 -7.28 -9.01
CA GLY A 3 1.30 -8.61 -8.87
C GLY A 3 0.38 -8.76 -7.65
N ALA A 4 0.92 -8.66 -6.43
CA ALA A 4 0.15 -8.96 -5.21
C ALA A 4 -0.66 -7.75 -4.70
N VAL A 5 0.02 -6.63 -4.44
CA VAL A 5 -0.58 -5.47 -3.76
C VAL A 5 -1.62 -4.79 -4.64
N MET A 6 -1.28 -4.49 -5.90
CA MET A 6 -2.21 -3.83 -6.82
C MET A 6 -3.44 -4.69 -7.08
N VAL A 7 -3.28 -5.99 -7.31
CA VAL A 7 -4.42 -6.89 -7.54
C VAL A 7 -5.33 -6.94 -6.31
N MET A 8 -4.79 -6.97 -5.09
CA MET A 8 -5.59 -6.92 -3.87
C MET A 8 -6.41 -5.61 -3.77
N PHE A 9 -5.80 -4.46 -4.07
CA PHE A 9 -6.51 -3.18 -4.12
C PHE A 9 -7.62 -3.17 -5.19
N LEU A 10 -7.32 -3.66 -6.39
CA LEU A 10 -8.29 -3.74 -7.49
C LEU A 10 -9.50 -4.60 -7.12
N PHE A 11 -9.29 -5.74 -6.45
CA PHE A 11 -10.40 -6.56 -5.94
C PHE A 11 -11.24 -5.82 -4.90
N VAL A 12 -10.61 -5.10 -3.97
CA VAL A 12 -11.32 -4.34 -2.94
C VAL A 12 -12.18 -3.23 -3.53
N ILE A 13 -11.63 -2.41 -4.45
CA ILE A 13 -12.41 -1.34 -5.09
C ILE A 13 -13.52 -1.91 -5.98
N ALA A 14 -13.27 -3.03 -6.67
CA ALA A 14 -14.27 -3.70 -7.48
C ALA A 14 -15.42 -4.27 -6.63
N TYR A 15 -15.11 -4.77 -5.43
CA TYR A 15 -16.10 -5.29 -4.49
C TYR A 15 -16.96 -4.19 -3.87
N ILE A 16 -16.37 -3.06 -3.49
CA ILE A 16 -17.09 -1.91 -2.91
C ILE A 16 -18.00 -1.25 -3.96
N GLY A 17 -17.59 -1.28 -5.23
CA GLY A 17 -18.31 -0.65 -6.33
C GLY A 17 -18.15 0.88 -6.34
N PRO A 18 -18.45 1.52 -7.47
CA PRO A 18 -18.34 2.97 -7.59
C PRO A 18 -19.37 3.64 -6.67
N ARG A 19 -18.89 4.52 -5.79
CA ARG A 19 -19.77 5.52 -5.18
C ARG A 19 -19.97 6.62 -6.23
N GLN A 20 -21.22 7.01 -6.48
CA GLN A 20 -21.46 8.21 -7.30
C GLN A 20 -21.05 9.43 -6.47
N GLU A 21 -19.78 9.80 -6.58
CA GLU A 21 -19.27 11.05 -6.08
C GLU A 21 -19.76 12.14 -7.03
N SER A 22 -20.42 13.17 -6.48
CA SER A 22 -20.78 14.37 -7.24
C SER A 22 -19.55 14.86 -8.02
N PRO A 23 -19.69 15.31 -9.29
CA PRO A 23 -18.60 15.97 -9.98
C PRO A 23 -17.97 17.00 -9.06
N TRP A 24 -16.65 16.92 -8.90
CA TRP A 24 -15.85 17.77 -8.02
C TRP A 24 -16.21 19.24 -8.26
N ALA A 25 -17.13 19.77 -7.46
CA ALA A 25 -17.56 21.16 -7.52
C ALA A 25 -16.49 21.99 -6.83
N GLY A 26 -15.36 22.20 -7.52
CA GLY A 26 -14.26 23.06 -7.11
C GLY A 26 -14.01 23.09 -5.61
N GLY A 27 -13.33 22.06 -5.08
CA GLY A 27 -12.90 22.02 -3.67
C GLY A 27 -12.27 23.33 -3.19
N PRO A 28 -12.26 23.61 -1.87
CA PRO A 28 -11.86 24.90 -1.31
C PRO A 28 -10.58 25.45 -1.96
N SER A 29 -10.58 26.72 -2.37
CA SER A 29 -9.46 27.37 -3.06
C SER A 29 -8.10 27.19 -2.35
N TRP A 30 -8.11 27.02 -1.02
CA TRP A 30 -6.94 26.70 -0.21
C TRP A 30 -6.28 25.36 -0.56
N GLN A 31 -7.04 24.36 -1.01
CA GLN A 31 -6.50 23.06 -1.46
C GLN A 31 -5.69 23.22 -2.74
N ALA A 32 -6.16 24.04 -3.70
CA ALA A 32 -5.42 24.34 -4.92
C ALA A 32 -4.13 25.10 -4.61
N VAL A 33 -4.18 26.08 -3.71
CA VAL A 33 -3.00 26.78 -3.22
C VAL A 33 -2.02 25.81 -2.55
N GLY A 34 -2.51 24.94 -1.67
CA GLY A 34 -1.71 23.91 -1.01
C GLY A 34 -1.04 22.94 -1.98
N ALA A 35 -1.77 22.48 -3.01
CA ALA A 35 -1.23 21.61 -4.04
C ALA A 35 -0.12 22.28 -4.85
N VAL A 36 -0.31 23.55 -5.25
CA VAL A 36 0.70 24.33 -5.98
C VAL A 36 1.94 24.57 -5.11
N LEU A 37 1.76 24.92 -3.84
CA LEU A 37 2.87 25.12 -2.91
C LEU A 37 3.64 23.82 -2.66
N ALA A 38 2.95 22.69 -2.44
CA ALA A 38 3.58 21.39 -2.26
C ALA A 38 4.34 20.94 -3.51
N ALA A 39 3.73 21.08 -4.69
CA ALA A 39 4.38 20.77 -5.96
C ALA A 39 5.61 21.67 -6.19
N GLY A 40 5.51 22.96 -5.91
CA GLY A 40 6.61 23.91 -5.99
C GLY A 40 7.74 23.59 -5.02
N ALA A 41 7.42 23.26 -3.77
CA ALA A 41 8.40 22.86 -2.76
C ALA A 41 9.14 21.58 -3.17
N LEU A 42 8.42 20.54 -3.61
CA LEU A 42 9.03 19.29 -4.10
C LEU A 42 9.90 19.54 -5.34
N MET A 43 9.45 20.39 -6.26
CA MET A 43 10.23 20.76 -7.44
C MET A 43 11.54 21.46 -7.05
N VAL A 44 11.46 22.44 -6.15
CA VAL A 44 12.64 23.15 -5.64
C VAL A 44 13.58 22.20 -4.92
N GLU A 45 13.06 21.30 -4.08
CA GLU A 45 13.86 20.28 -3.39
C GLU A 45 14.60 19.39 -4.38
N ILE A 46 13.93 18.88 -5.42
CA ILE A 46 14.55 18.06 -6.46
C ILE A 46 15.66 18.85 -7.18
N ILE A 47 15.41 20.10 -7.56
CA ILE A 47 16.40 20.96 -8.23
C ILE A 47 17.60 21.21 -7.33
N VAL A 48 17.38 21.51 -6.05
CA VAL A 48 18.44 21.75 -5.07
C VAL A 48 19.26 20.48 -4.85
N VAL A 49 18.63 19.33 -4.64
CA VAL A 49 19.33 18.04 -4.43
C VAL A 49 20.16 17.66 -5.65
N ILE A 50 19.61 17.81 -6.86
CA ILE A 50 20.33 17.53 -8.11
C ILE A 50 21.47 18.53 -8.29
N GLY A 51 21.22 19.83 -8.11
CA GLY A 51 22.23 20.88 -8.27
C GLY A 51 23.40 20.76 -7.29
N LEU A 52 23.11 20.48 -6.01
CA LEU A 52 24.13 20.27 -4.97
C LEU A 52 24.95 18.99 -5.24
N LYS A 53 24.31 17.89 -5.65
CA LYS A 53 25.03 16.65 -6.00
C LYS A 53 25.83 16.78 -7.30
N ALA A 54 25.36 17.61 -8.23
CA ALA A 54 26.06 17.88 -9.49
C ALA A 54 27.37 18.64 -9.30
N SER A 55 27.44 19.52 -8.30
CA SER A 55 28.63 20.35 -8.05
C SER A 55 29.81 19.61 -7.40
N GLY A 56 29.62 18.38 -6.90
CA GLY A 56 30.65 17.67 -6.11
C GLY A 56 30.95 16.22 -6.49
N SER A 57 30.02 15.48 -7.11
CA SER A 57 30.15 14.01 -7.19
C SER A 57 29.77 13.37 -8.53
N LEU A 58 29.27 14.11 -9.52
CA LEU A 58 28.90 13.52 -10.82
C LEU A 58 30.11 13.19 -11.72
N ALA A 59 31.33 13.58 -11.33
CA ALA A 59 32.54 13.35 -12.12
C ALA A 59 33.20 11.98 -11.90
N HIS A 60 32.79 11.23 -10.88
CA HIS A 60 33.32 9.88 -10.62
C HIS A 60 32.29 8.84 -11.07
N SER A 61 32.54 8.24 -12.23
CA SER A 61 31.85 7.03 -12.65
C SER A 61 32.13 5.94 -11.62
N ALA A 62 31.16 5.66 -10.74
CA ALA A 62 31.25 4.53 -9.84
C ALA A 62 31.37 3.25 -10.68
N HIS A 63 32.45 2.50 -10.49
CA HIS A 63 32.65 1.23 -11.19
C HIS A 63 31.72 0.19 -10.57
N ILE A 64 30.49 0.11 -11.06
CA ILE A 64 29.49 -0.84 -10.61
C ILE A 64 29.80 -2.19 -11.28
N GLY A 65 30.22 -3.17 -10.48
CA GLY A 65 30.49 -4.53 -10.97
C GLY A 65 29.23 -5.21 -11.51
N ALA A 66 29.37 -6.13 -12.46
CA ALA A 66 28.24 -6.84 -13.09
C ALA A 66 27.37 -7.65 -12.10
N ALA A 67 27.91 -7.99 -10.92
CA ALA A 67 27.19 -8.69 -9.87
C ALA A 67 26.36 -7.78 -8.96
N PHE A 68 26.57 -6.46 -9.02
CA PHE A 68 25.95 -5.49 -8.13
C PHE A 68 24.42 -5.56 -8.19
N GLY A 69 23.81 -5.74 -7.02
CA GLY A 69 22.36 -5.82 -6.90
C GLY A 69 21.80 -7.19 -7.29
N SER A 70 22.65 -8.21 -7.45
CA SER A 70 22.19 -9.59 -7.62
C SER A 70 21.41 -10.07 -6.38
N PRO A 71 20.40 -10.94 -6.55
CA PRO A 71 19.64 -11.47 -5.41
C PRO A 71 20.50 -12.20 -4.37
N SER A 72 21.59 -12.83 -4.79
CA SER A 72 22.54 -13.51 -3.90
C SER A 72 23.32 -12.53 -3.02
N GLU A 73 23.80 -11.42 -3.58
CA GLU A 73 24.49 -10.38 -2.81
C GLU A 73 23.55 -9.70 -1.82
N ILE A 74 22.36 -9.31 -2.27
CA ILE A 74 21.34 -8.68 -1.42
C ILE A 74 20.91 -9.64 -0.30
N GLY A 75 20.67 -10.91 -0.64
CA GLY A 75 20.30 -11.93 0.33
C GLY A 75 21.37 -12.13 1.39
N ARG A 76 22.66 -12.16 1.00
CA ARG A 76 23.78 -12.23 1.94
C ARG A 76 23.77 -11.01 2.88
N LEU A 77 23.62 -9.81 2.34
CA LEU A 77 23.62 -8.57 3.13
C LEU A 77 22.49 -8.54 4.17
N PHE A 78 21.29 -9.03 3.80
CA PHE A 78 20.15 -9.13 4.72
C PHE A 78 20.32 -10.22 5.79
N LEU A 79 21.00 -11.31 5.46
CA LEU A 79 21.19 -12.44 6.38
C LEU A 79 22.47 -12.33 7.24
N THR A 80 23.38 -11.42 6.93
CA THR A 80 24.58 -11.16 7.74
C THR A 80 24.48 -9.81 8.44
N ASP A 81 24.55 -8.72 7.67
CA ASP A 81 24.79 -7.37 8.21
C ASP A 81 23.49 -6.70 8.66
N HIS A 82 22.37 -7.07 8.03
CA HIS A 82 21.05 -6.48 8.27
C HIS A 82 20.05 -7.51 8.82
N LEU A 83 20.55 -8.51 9.56
CA LEU A 83 19.74 -9.61 10.10
C LEU A 83 18.55 -9.13 10.92
N LEU A 84 18.76 -8.13 11.79
CA LEU A 84 17.68 -7.57 12.60
C LEU A 84 16.57 -6.92 11.76
N ALA A 85 16.93 -6.19 10.70
CA ALA A 85 15.93 -5.57 9.82
C ALA A 85 15.14 -6.63 9.03
N PHE A 86 15.80 -7.69 8.60
CA PHE A 86 15.16 -8.84 7.97
C PHE A 86 14.19 -9.55 8.91
N GLU A 87 14.59 -9.80 10.16
CA GLU A 87 13.78 -10.46 11.17
C GLU A 87 12.53 -9.64 11.54
N VAL A 88 12.69 -8.33 11.76
CA VAL A 88 11.56 -7.42 12.01
C VAL A 88 10.57 -7.46 10.85
N THR A 89 11.05 -7.45 9.60
CA THR A 89 10.18 -7.54 8.42
C THR A 89 9.43 -8.88 8.38
N SER A 90 10.10 -9.99 8.71
CA SER A 90 9.47 -11.31 8.81
C SER A 90 8.33 -11.33 9.83
N ILE A 91 8.56 -10.77 11.02
CA ILE A 91 7.53 -10.66 12.06
C ILE A 91 6.36 -9.78 11.59
N ILE A 92 6.63 -8.65 10.94
CA ILE A 92 5.58 -7.78 10.38
C ILE A 92 4.74 -8.55 9.35
N LEU A 93 5.36 -9.32 8.46
CA LEU A 93 4.65 -10.14 7.48
C LEU A 93 3.79 -11.23 8.14
N LEU A 94 4.31 -11.88 9.18
CA LEU A 94 3.57 -12.86 9.96
C LEU A 94 2.34 -12.22 10.64
N VAL A 95 2.53 -11.08 11.31
CA VAL A 95 1.45 -10.32 11.95
C VAL A 95 0.41 -9.87 10.91
N ALA A 96 0.84 -9.41 9.74
CA ALA A 96 -0.07 -9.01 8.66
C ALA A 96 -0.91 -10.19 8.15
N ALA A 97 -0.31 -11.37 7.99
CA ALA A 97 -1.03 -12.58 7.58
C ALA A 97 -2.08 -13.00 8.63
N ILE A 98 -1.70 -13.01 9.91
CA ILE A 98 -2.62 -13.29 11.03
C ILE A 98 -3.75 -12.25 11.06
N GLY A 99 -3.41 -10.97 10.96
CA GLY A 99 -4.36 -9.86 10.95
C GLY A 99 -5.38 -9.98 9.82
N GLY A 100 -4.94 -10.33 8.61
CA GLY A 100 -5.82 -10.57 7.46
C GLY A 100 -6.80 -11.72 7.68
N VAL A 101 -6.34 -12.84 8.27
CA VAL A 101 -7.20 -14.00 8.58
C VAL A 101 -8.24 -13.64 9.63
N ILE A 102 -7.84 -12.98 10.73
CA ILE A 102 -8.75 -12.60 11.80
C ILE A 102 -9.82 -11.63 11.28
N LEU A 103 -9.44 -10.59 10.54
CA LEU A 103 -10.40 -9.64 9.95
C LEU A 103 -11.36 -10.33 8.98
N GLY A 104 -10.85 -11.23 8.14
CA GLY A 104 -11.66 -11.97 7.16
C GLY A 104 -12.68 -12.91 7.81
N GLU A 105 -12.37 -13.51 8.95
CA GLU A 105 -13.28 -14.38 9.70
C GLU A 105 -14.45 -13.60 10.32
N HIS A 106 -14.21 -12.41 10.86
CA HIS A 106 -15.28 -11.57 11.44
C HIS A 106 -16.30 -11.15 10.38
N ALA A 107 -15.84 -10.79 9.18
CA ALA A 107 -16.70 -10.43 8.06
C ALA A 107 -17.67 -11.57 7.65
N ARG A 108 -17.34 -12.84 7.92
CA ARG A 108 -18.21 -13.99 7.62
C ARG A 108 -19.28 -14.24 8.68
N ARG A 109 -19.05 -13.81 9.93
CA ARG A 109 -19.93 -14.12 11.07
C ARG A 109 -21.12 -13.18 11.21
N GLU A 110 -21.10 -11.99 10.61
CA GLU A 110 -22.17 -11.00 10.67
C GLU A 110 -23.42 -11.30 9.81
N VAL A 111 -23.47 -12.48 9.17
CA VAL A 111 -24.70 -12.98 8.50
C VAL A 111 -25.45 -14.09 9.30
N PRO A 112 -25.82 -13.94 10.60
CA PRO A 112 -26.74 -14.85 11.27
C PRO A 112 -28.11 -14.19 11.45
N GLY A 113 -28.91 -14.10 10.37
CA GLY A 113 -30.26 -13.53 10.45
C GLY A 113 -31.27 -14.05 9.42
N ALA A 114 -30.81 -14.45 8.23
CA ALA A 114 -31.71 -14.84 7.14
C ALA A 114 -32.39 -16.22 7.34
N ARG A 115 -31.83 -17.10 8.19
CA ARG A 115 -32.42 -18.44 8.44
C ARG A 115 -33.51 -18.45 9.52
N ALA A 116 -33.46 -17.52 10.49
CA ALA A 116 -34.46 -17.47 11.56
C ALA A 116 -35.83 -16.95 11.09
N LEU A 117 -35.86 -16.11 10.04
CA LEU A 117 -37.11 -15.55 9.50
C LEU A 117 -37.90 -16.52 8.60
N ARG A 118 -37.23 -17.51 7.96
CA ARG A 118 -37.92 -18.53 7.15
C ARG A 118 -38.61 -19.61 7.98
N ALA A 119 -38.10 -19.93 9.18
CA ALA A 119 -38.71 -20.93 10.05
C ALA A 119 -39.99 -20.45 10.77
N ARG A 120 -40.24 -19.13 10.81
CA ARG A 120 -41.38 -18.54 11.51
C ARG A 120 -42.59 -18.30 10.61
N GLY A 121 -42.41 -18.25 9.28
CA GLY A 121 -43.50 -18.06 8.31
C GLY A 121 -44.25 -19.34 7.92
N SER A 122 -43.77 -20.52 8.31
CA SER A 122 -44.38 -21.82 7.97
C SER A 122 -45.38 -22.34 9.02
N ARG A 123 -45.60 -21.61 10.12
CA ARG A 123 -46.49 -22.02 11.23
C ARG A 123 -47.83 -21.27 11.27
N SER A 124 -48.15 -20.50 10.24
CA SER A 124 -49.39 -19.73 10.14
C SER A 124 -50.05 -20.00 8.79
N GLY A 125 -50.71 -21.15 8.68
CA GLY A 125 -51.63 -21.49 7.60
C GLY A 125 -52.74 -22.36 8.19
N PRO A 126 -54.01 -21.91 8.18
CA PRO A 126 -55.17 -22.69 8.60
C PRO A 126 -55.53 -23.80 7.61
#